data_AF-A0A661ANF7-F1
#
_entry.id   AF-A0A661ANF7-F1
#
_cell.length_a   1.000
_cell.length_b   1.000
_cell.length_c   1.000
_cell.angle_alpha   90.00
_cell.angle_beta   90.00
_cell.angle_gamma   90.00
#
_symmetry.space_group_name_H-M   'P 1'
#
loop_
_entity.id
_entity.type
_entity.pdbx_description
1 polymer ?
#
loop_
_entity_poly.entity_id
_entity_poly.type
_entity_poly.pdbx_seq_one_letter_code
_entity_poly.pdbx_strand_id
1 'polypeptide(L)'
;MRINVPLEMIFVLGTLLLTVSLLIYGGIIKKILILIGKKGIWVFPIIGGIVLLIAAILHIYRIFNFGMLLSHADPGDLFPLIIGMLQMKSFEAWTIFLAGVLGLLGSGIYFAWLRR
;
A
#
# COMPACT_ATOMS: atom_id res chain seq x y z
N MET A 1 15.29 3.47 -20.13
CA MET A 1 14.49 4.42 -19.32
C MET A 1 15.29 4.74 -18.06
N ARG A 2 15.49 6.01 -17.66
CA ARG A 2 16.28 6.32 -16.45
C ARG A 2 15.38 6.28 -15.22
N ILE A 3 15.78 5.51 -14.20
CA ILE A 3 15.10 5.48 -12.90
C ILE A 3 15.36 6.83 -12.20
N ASN A 4 14.29 7.51 -11.79
CA ASN A 4 14.40 8.72 -10.99
C ASN A 4 14.44 8.34 -9.50
N VAL A 5 15.64 8.05 -8.99
CA VAL A 5 15.85 7.62 -7.61
C VAL A 5 15.20 8.55 -6.57
N PRO A 6 15.31 9.90 -6.67
CA PRO A 6 14.59 10.80 -5.78
C PRO A 6 13.07 10.56 -5.70
N LEU A 7 12.41 10.37 -6.84
CA LEU A 7 10.95 10.15 -6.87
C LEU A 7 10.56 8.80 -6.26
N GLU A 8 11.32 7.74 -6.55
CA GLU A 8 11.06 6.42 -5.97
C GLU A 8 11.25 6.45 -4.43
N MET A 9 12.26 7.17 -3.93
CA MET A 9 12.46 7.36 -2.50
C MET A 9 11.30 8.11 -1.83
N ILE A 10 10.79 9.17 -2.46
CA ILE A 10 9.61 9.90 -1.96
C ILE A 10 8.40 8.97 -1.91
N PHE A 11 8.20 8.15 -2.95
CA PHE A 11 7.08 7.21 -3.00
C PHE A 11 7.15 6.16 -1.90
N VAL A 12 8.32 5.53 -1.70
CA VAL A 12 8.52 4.55 -0.63
C VAL A 12 8.28 5.17 0.74
N LEU A 13 8.87 6.34 1.01
CA LEU A 13 8.68 7.04 2.28
C LEU A 13 7.21 7.41 2.52
N GLY A 14 6.52 7.92 1.50
CA GLY A 14 5.08 8.21 1.58
C GLY A 14 4.24 6.97 1.88
N THR A 15 4.56 5.84 1.24
CA THR A 15 3.87 4.56 1.44
C THR A 15 4.10 4.02 2.86
N LEU A 16 5.33 4.12 3.38
CA LEU A 16 5.65 3.70 4.74
C LEU A 16 4.99 4.61 5.79
N LEU A 17 5.00 5.92 5.58
CA LEU A 17 4.31 6.87 6.46
C LEU A 17 2.80 6.60 6.49
N LEU A 18 2.18 6.36 5.34
CA LEU A 18 0.77 6.00 5.26
C LEU A 18 0.48 4.65 5.94
N THR A 19 1.39 3.68 5.81
CA THR A 19 1.30 2.39 6.49
C THR A 19 1.27 2.57 8.01
N VAL A 20 2.24 3.31 8.56
CA VAL A 20 2.30 3.62 9.99
C VAL A 20 1.05 4.38 10.44
N SER A 21 0.58 5.34 9.63
CA SER A 21 -0.64 6.11 9.89
C SER A 21 -1.86 5.19 10.02
N LEU A 22 -2.05 4.23 9.10
CA LEU A 22 -3.16 3.26 9.15
C LEU A 22 -3.08 2.35 10.38
N LEU A 23 -1.87 1.92 10.78
CA LEU A 23 -1.68 1.11 11.98
C LEU A 23 -2.03 1.87 13.25
N ILE A 24 -1.56 3.12 13.37
CA ILE A 24 -1.91 4.01 14.49
C ILE A 24 -3.43 4.26 14.51
N TYR A 25 -4.01 4.58 13.35
CA TYR A 25 -5.44 4.79 13.18
C TYR A 25 -6.27 3.59 13.67
N GLY A 26 -5.92 2.37 13.27
CA GLY A 26 -6.57 1.16 13.78
C GLY A 26 -6.43 0.99 15.29
N GLY A 27 -5.26 1.32 15.85
CA GLY A 27 -5.04 1.34 17.30
C GLY A 27 -5.93 2.35 18.03
N ILE A 28 -6.12 3.53 17.47
CA ILE A 28 -7.01 4.57 18.03
C ILE A 28 -8.46 4.07 18.01
N ILE A 29 -8.95 3.56 16.88
CA ILE A 29 -10.31 3.01 16.78
C ILE A 29 -10.51 1.89 17.80
N LYS A 30 -9.53 0.98 17.94
CA LYS A 30 -9.62 -0.11 18.92
C LYS A 30 -9.88 0.41 20.34
N LYS A 31 -9.17 1.46 20.76
CA LYS A 31 -9.36 2.09 22.07
C LYS A 31 -10.76 2.70 22.21
N ILE A 32 -11.21 3.44 21.19
CA ILE A 32 -12.54 4.07 21.19
C ILE A 32 -13.65 3.00 21.24
N LEU A 33 -13.54 1.94 20.46
CA LEU A 33 -14.49 0.84 20.41
C LEU A 33 -14.69 0.15 21.76
N ILE A 34 -13.59 -0.05 22.50
CA ILE A 34 -13.63 -0.62 23.86
C ILE A 34 -14.48 0.28 24.78
N LEU A 35 -14.36 1.60 24.67
CA LEU A 35 -15.13 2.55 25.48
C LEU A 35 -16.63 2.51 25.17
N ILE A 36 -17.02 2.28 23.91
CA ILE A 36 -18.42 2.24 23.48
C ILE A 36 -19.02 0.82 23.43
N GLY A 37 -18.30 -0.19 23.94
CA GLY A 37 -18.76 -1.58 23.97
C GLY A 37 -18.93 -2.24 22.60
N LYS A 38 -18.35 -1.66 21.53
CA LYS A 38 -18.37 -2.23 20.17
C LYS A 38 -17.04 -2.92 19.87
N LYS A 39 -16.99 -3.80 18.87
CA LYS A 39 -15.77 -4.57 18.52
C LYS A 39 -15.61 -4.68 17.00
N GLY A 40 -14.40 -5.06 16.57
CA GLY A 40 -14.13 -5.59 15.24
C GLY A 40 -13.66 -4.58 14.18
N ILE A 41 -14.26 -3.40 14.08
CA ILE A 41 -13.98 -2.51 12.92
C ILE A 41 -12.56 -1.93 12.89
N TRP A 42 -11.87 -1.93 14.03
CA TRP A 42 -10.46 -1.53 14.12
C TRP A 42 -9.53 -2.42 13.28
N VAL A 43 -9.95 -3.64 12.95
CA VAL A 43 -9.15 -4.59 12.19
C VAL A 43 -8.99 -4.14 10.73
N PHE A 44 -9.98 -3.46 10.16
CA PHE A 44 -9.92 -3.00 8.76
C PHE A 44 -8.70 -2.12 8.45
N PRO A 45 -8.47 -0.99 9.15
CA PRO A 45 -7.28 -0.18 8.90
C PRO A 45 -5.96 -0.90 9.26
N ILE A 46 -5.96 -1.84 10.23
CA ILE A 46 -4.77 -2.65 10.51
C ILE A 46 -4.42 -3.55 9.33
N ILE A 47 -5.40 -4.29 8.80
CA ILE A 47 -5.20 -5.12 7.59
C ILE A 47 -4.81 -4.21 6.42
N GLY A 48 -5.45 -3.05 6.26
CA GLY A 48 -5.08 -2.07 5.24
C GLY A 48 -3.62 -1.64 5.34
N GLY A 49 -3.12 -1.34 6.54
CA GLY A 49 -1.71 -1.04 6.78
C GLY A 49 -0.79 -2.21 6.41
N ILE A 50 -1.14 -3.45 6.75
CA ILE A 50 -0.36 -4.64 6.37
C ILE A 50 -0.32 -4.82 4.85
N VAL A 51 -1.46 -4.66 4.17
CA VAL A 51 -1.54 -4.73 2.70
C VAL A 51 -0.68 -3.63 2.06
N LEU A 52 -0.66 -2.44 2.65
CA LEU A 52 0.17 -1.33 2.17
C LEU A 52 1.67 -1.57 2.39
N LEU A 53 2.04 -2.26 3.48
CA LEU A 53 3.41 -2.72 3.69
C LEU A 53 3.85 -3.71 2.60
N ILE A 54 2.95 -4.62 2.19
CA ILE A 54 3.19 -5.51 1.06
C ILE A 54 3.40 -4.69 -0.23
N ALA A 55 2.62 -3.63 -0.45
CA ALA A 55 2.80 -2.74 -1.59
C ALA A 55 4.20 -2.10 -1.62
N ALA A 56 4.71 -1.65 -0.46
CA ALA A 56 6.06 -1.11 -0.36
C ALA A 56 7.14 -2.16 -0.72
N ILE A 57 6.96 -3.40 -0.28
CA ILE A 57 7.86 -4.52 -0.65
C ILE A 57 7.81 -4.78 -2.16
N LEU A 58 6.61 -4.84 -2.75
CA LEU A 58 6.43 -5.02 -4.20
C LEU A 58 7.08 -3.90 -5.00
N HIS A 59 6.96 -2.65 -4.54
CA HIS A 59 7.56 -1.49 -5.16
C HIS A 59 9.09 -1.58 -5.18
N ILE A 60 9.69 -1.89 -4.03
CA ILE A 60 11.14 -2.12 -3.92
C ILE A 60 11.56 -3.25 -4.87
N TYR A 61 10.86 -4.40 -4.81
CA TYR A 61 11.15 -5.54 -5.69
C TYR A 61 11.08 -5.14 -7.17
N ARG A 62 10.08 -4.35 -7.59
CA ARG A 62 9.92 -3.86 -8.97
C ARG A 62 11.11 -3.02 -9.41
N ILE A 63 11.59 -2.11 -8.58
CA ILE A 63 12.75 -1.25 -8.89
C ILE A 63 14.01 -2.09 -9.05
N PHE A 64 14.29 -2.98 -8.10
CA PHE A 64 15.52 -3.76 -8.09
C PHE A 64 15.57 -4.80 -9.22
N ASN A 65 14.45 -5.46 -9.53
CA ASN A 65 14.43 -6.59 -10.47
C ASN A 65 14.04 -6.20 -11.89
N PHE A 66 13.27 -5.13 -12.10
CA PHE A 66 12.87 -4.72 -13.46
C PHE A 66 13.46 -3.37 -13.82
N GLY A 67 13.40 -2.38 -12.92
CA GLY A 67 13.94 -1.05 -13.18
C GLY A 67 15.43 -1.06 -13.53
N MET A 68 16.25 -1.70 -12.69
CA MET A 68 17.71 -1.77 -12.91
C MET A 68 18.11 -2.68 -14.08
N LEU A 69 17.37 -3.75 -14.34
CA LEU A 69 17.64 -4.60 -15.51
C LEU A 69 17.27 -3.86 -16.81
N LEU A 70 16.16 -3.12 -16.85
CA LEU A 70 15.79 -2.30 -18.01
C LEU A 70 16.83 -1.24 -18.37
N SER A 71 17.59 -0.72 -17.40
CA SER A 71 18.62 0.28 -17.69
C SER A 71 19.86 -0.30 -18.37
N HIS A 72 20.02 -1.63 -18.37
CA HIS A 72 21.16 -2.35 -18.94
C HIS A 72 20.73 -3.45 -19.94
N ALA A 73 19.45 -3.48 -20.33
CA ALA A 73 18.89 -4.56 -21.12
C ALA A 73 19.32 -4.51 -22.59
N ASP A 74 19.67 -5.68 -23.14
CA ASP A 74 19.84 -5.87 -24.57
C ASP A 74 18.49 -5.85 -25.30
N PRO A 75 18.46 -5.61 -26.63
CA PRO A 75 17.22 -5.51 -27.39
C PRO A 75 16.29 -6.74 -27.27
N GLY A 76 16.87 -7.93 -27.08
CA GLY A 76 16.10 -9.18 -26.92
C GLY A 76 15.34 -9.28 -25.60
N ASP A 77 15.83 -8.62 -24.54
CA ASP A 77 15.27 -8.73 -23.19
C ASP A 77 14.33 -7.58 -22.83
N LEU A 78 14.31 -6.53 -23.65
CA LEU A 78 13.49 -5.32 -23.41
C LEU A 78 12.01 -5.64 -23.22
N PHE A 79 11.41 -6.41 -24.14
CA PHE A 79 9.97 -6.69 -24.10
C PHE A 79 9.54 -7.52 -22.88
N PRO A 80 10.20 -8.66 -22.56
CA PRO A 80 9.92 -9.41 -21.35
C PRO A 80 10.03 -8.57 -20.07
N LEU A 81 11.08 -7.74 -19.96
CA LEU A 81 11.30 -6.89 -18.80
C LEU A 81 10.23 -5.80 -18.67
N ILE A 82 9.79 -5.18 -19.78
CA ILE A 82 8.70 -4.20 -19.78
C ILE A 82 7.39 -4.83 -19.31
N ILE A 83 7.06 -6.03 -19.82
CA ILE A 83 5.83 -6.74 -19.42
C ILE A 83 5.86 -7.04 -17.93
N GLY A 84 6.98 -7.57 -17.41
CA GLY A 84 7.15 -7.83 -15.99
C GLY A 84 7.03 -6.55 -15.14
N MET A 85 7.63 -5.45 -15.59
CA MET A 85 7.54 -4.15 -14.91
C MET A 85 6.09 -3.65 -14.81
N LEU A 86 5.31 -3.78 -15.89
CA LEU A 86 3.90 -3.35 -15.93
C LEU A 86 3.00 -4.24 -15.08
N GLN A 87 3.21 -5.56 -15.08
CA GLN A 87 2.49 -6.49 -14.21
C GLN A 87 2.74 -6.17 -12.74
N MET A 88 4.01 -6.01 -12.34
CA MET A 88 4.35 -5.65 -10.96
C MET A 88 3.77 -4.29 -10.55
N LYS A 89 3.81 -3.29 -11.45
CA LYS A 89 3.19 -1.99 -11.20
C LYS A 89 1.68 -2.10 -11.00
N SER A 90 1.01 -3.01 -11.71
CA SER A 90 -0.42 -3.26 -11.54
C SER A 90 -0.74 -3.90 -10.19
N PHE A 91 0.05 -4.89 -9.76
CA PHE A 91 -0.10 -5.49 -8.43
C PHE A 91 0.14 -4.48 -7.30
N GLU A 92 1.14 -3.61 -7.47
CA GLU A 92 1.42 -2.51 -6.54
C GLU A 92 0.23 -1.54 -6.45
N ALA A 93 -0.34 -1.13 -7.59
CA ALA A 93 -1.51 -0.25 -7.61
C ALA A 93 -2.74 -0.89 -6.94
N TRP A 94 -2.99 -2.17 -7.21
CA TRP A 94 -4.11 -2.90 -6.60
C TRP A 94 -3.97 -3.06 -5.09
N THR A 95 -2.75 -3.32 -4.60
CA THR A 95 -2.50 -3.44 -3.15
C THR A 95 -2.69 -2.10 -2.44
N ILE A 96 -2.21 -0.99 -3.02
CA ILE A 96 -2.46 0.37 -2.50
C ILE A 96 -3.96 0.69 -2.48
N PHE A 97 -4.66 0.41 -3.58
CA PHE A 97 -6.10 0.64 -3.68
C PHE A 97 -6.87 -0.15 -2.60
N LEU A 98 -6.58 -1.45 -2.46
CA LEU A 98 -7.22 -2.31 -1.47
C LEU A 98 -6.96 -1.81 -0.04
N ALA A 99 -5.72 -1.40 0.27
CA ALA A 99 -5.38 -0.81 1.56
C ALA A 99 -6.23 0.44 1.86
N GLY A 100 -6.39 1.32 0.87
CA GLY A 100 -7.24 2.51 0.98
C GLY A 100 -8.71 2.17 1.20
N VAL A 101 -9.26 1.22 0.44
CA VAL A 101 -10.64 0.74 0.59
C VAL A 101 -10.87 0.18 2.00
N LEU A 102 -9.97 -0.65 2.51
CA LEU A 102 -10.07 -1.19 3.86
C LEU A 102 -10.05 -0.07 4.91
N GLY A 103 -9.16 0.92 4.77
CA GLY A 103 -9.14 2.09 5.65
C GLY A 103 -10.46 2.85 5.66
N LEU A 104 -11.06 3.07 4.49
CA LEU A 104 -12.36 3.75 4.33
C LEU A 104 -13.54 2.92 4.86
N LEU A 105 -13.52 1.60 4.72
CA LEU A 105 -14.58 0.74 5.24
C LEU A 105 -14.64 0.81 6.78
N GLY A 106 -13.49 0.76 7.44
CA GLY A 106 -13.43 0.89 8.90
C GLY A 106 -14.03 2.21 9.40
N SER A 107 -13.71 3.33 8.72
CA SER A 107 -14.24 4.66 9.07
C SER A 107 -15.72 4.80 8.72
N GLY A 108 -16.15 4.29 7.57
CA GLY A 108 -17.54 4.36 7.11
C GLY A 108 -18.49 3.61 8.04
N ILE A 109 -18.11 2.41 8.49
CA ILE A 109 -18.90 1.65 9.46
C ILE A 109 -18.98 2.38 10.80
N TYR A 110 -17.87 2.93 11.29
CA TYR A 110 -17.86 3.72 12.51
C TYR A 110 -18.82 4.91 12.42
N PHE A 111 -18.77 5.66 11.31
CA PHE A 111 -19.61 6.83 11.10
C PHE A 111 -21.09 6.46 10.98
N ALA A 112 -21.41 5.34 10.34
CA ALA A 112 -22.77 4.82 10.25
C ALA A 112 -23.35 4.44 11.62
N TRP A 113 -22.52 3.98 12.56
CA TRP A 113 -22.95 3.71 13.93
C TRP A 113 -23.24 4.98 14.73
N LEU A 114 -22.49 6.06 14.53
CA LEU A 114 -22.74 7.34 15.22
C LEU A 114 -24.02 8.04 14.75
N ARG A 115 -24.47 7.78 13.53
CA ARG A 115 -25.68 8.41 12.97
C ARG A 115 -26.99 7.73 13.40
N ARG A 116 -26.92 6.56 14.06
CA ARG A 116 -28.07 5.82 14.58
C ARG A 116 -28.19 6.06 16.07
#